data_AF-A0A645CKB8-F1
#
_entry.id   AF-A0A645CKB8-F1
#
_cell.length_a   1.000
_cell.length_b   1.000
_cell.length_c   1.000
_cell.angle_alpha   90.00
_cell.angle_beta   90.00
_cell.angle_gamma   90.00
#
_symmetry.space_group_name_H-M   'P 1'
#
loop_
_entity.id
_entity.type
_entity.pdbx_description
1 polymer ?
#
loop_
_entity_poly.entity_id
_entity_poly.type
_entity_poly.pdbx_seq_one_letter_code
_entity_poly.pdbx_strand_id
1 'polypeptide(L)' 'MVMKKVLIKLGGVIASLALMVTTMNVNTTCIWLIHQPKLPKGAEKLRKFK' A
#
# COMPACT_ATOMS: atom_id res chain seq x y z
N MET A 1 -5.13 -4.21 -28.23
CA MET A 1 -4.19 -4.57 -27.14
C MET A 1 -3.66 -3.36 -26.32
N VAL A 2 -4.11 -2.12 -26.60
CA VAL A 2 -3.63 -0.89 -25.92
C VAL A 2 -4.29 -0.65 -24.55
N MET A 3 -5.61 -0.84 -24.42
CA MET A 3 -6.34 -0.60 -23.15
C MET A 3 -5.81 -1.43 -21.97
N LYS A 4 -5.46 -2.71 -22.19
CA LYS A 4 -4.94 -3.58 -21.12
C LYS A 4 -3.61 -3.07 -20.55
N LYS A 5 -2.72 -2.52 -21.38
CA LYS A 5 -1.44 -1.94 -20.90
C LYS A 5 -1.65 -0.69 -20.07
N VAL A 6 -2.60 0.15 -20.45
CA VAL A 6 -2.96 1.36 -19.68
C VAL A 6 -3.55 0.98 -18.32
N LEU A 7 -4.47 0.00 -18.28
CA LEU A 7 -5.05 -0.50 -17.03
C LEU A 7 -3.98 -1.05 -16.07
N ILE A 8 -3.02 -1.83 -16.58
CA ILE A 8 -1.94 -2.41 -15.77
C ILE A 8 -1.01 -1.31 -15.23
N LYS A 9 -0.69 -0.30 -16.04
CA LYS A 9 0.11 0.85 -15.62
C LYS A 9 -0.59 1.66 -14.52
N LEU A 10 -1.88 1.95 -14.68
CA LEU A 10 -2.68 2.66 -13.68
C LEU A 10 -2.83 1.84 -12.39
N GLY A 11 -3.05 0.53 -12.49
CA GLY A 11 -3.10 -0.36 -11.33
C GLY A 11 -1.80 -0.36 -10.52
N GLY A 12 -0.64 -0.31 -11.19
CA GLY A 12 0.66 -0.18 -10.55
C GLY A 12 0.82 1.16 -9.79
N VAL A 13 0.35 2.26 -10.37
CA VAL A 13 0.38 3.59 -9.72
C VAL A 13 -0.52 3.59 -8.48
N ILE A 14 -1.75 3.08 -8.58
CA ILE A 14 -2.69 3.02 -7.45
C ILE A 14 -2.12 2.13 -6.32
N ALA A 15 -1.50 1.00 -6.65
CA ALA A 15 -0.87 0.13 -5.66
C ALA A 15 0.31 0.83 -4.95
N SER A 16 1.13 1.58 -5.68
CA SER A 16 2.24 2.35 -5.10
C SER A 16 1.76 3.50 -4.20
N LEU A 17 0.64 4.14 -4.56
CA LEU A 17 0.01 5.18 -3.74
C LEU A 17 -0.56 4.60 -2.45
N ALA A 18 -1.25 3.46 -2.54
CA ALA A 18 -1.78 2.75 -1.38
C ALA A 18 -0.66 2.32 -0.41
N LEU A 19 0.49 1.88 -0.95
CA LEU A 19 1.69 1.62 -0.17
C LEU A 19 2.19 2.87 0.54
N MET A 20 2.39 3.97 -0.21
CA MET A 20 2.90 5.22 0.33
C MET A 20 2.05 5.72 1.49
N VAL A 21 0.72 5.77 1.32
CA VAL A 21 -0.22 6.20 2.36
C VAL A 21 -0.15 5.28 3.58
N THR A 22 -0.10 3.97 3.37
CA THR A 22 0.02 2.99 4.46
C THR A 22 1.35 3.16 5.21
N THR A 23 2.47 3.30 4.49
CA THR A 23 3.79 3.49 5.10
C THR A 23 3.91 4.83 5.83
N MET A 24 3.33 5.91 5.30
CA MET A 24 3.30 7.20 5.96
C MET A 24 2.50 7.12 7.25
N ASN A 25 1.31 6.53 7.22
CA ASN A 25 0.47 6.33 8.40
C ASN A 25 1.22 5.54 9.49
N VAL A 26 1.85 4.41 9.13
CA VAL A 26 2.57 3.55 10.09
C VAL A 26 3.85 4.23 10.61
N ASN A 27 4.54 5.02 9.77
CA ASN A 27 5.77 5.72 10.14
C ASN A 27 5.53 6.99 10.97
N THR A 28 4.41 7.71 10.76
CA THR A 28 4.03 8.87 11.58
C THR A 28 3.61 8.49 12.99
N THR A 29 3.24 7.22 13.20
CA THR A 29 2.80 6.72 14.49
C THR A 29 3.90 6.10 15.34
N CYS A 30 5.18 6.13 14.94
CA CYS A 30 6.34 5.38 15.48
C CYS A 30 6.60 5.37 17.01
N ILE A 31 5.81 6.05 17.85
CA ILE A 31 5.83 5.90 19.33
C ILE A 31 4.47 5.41 19.89
N TRP A 32 3.38 5.58 19.15
CA TRP A 32 2.01 5.28 19.55
C TRP A 32 1.57 3.84 19.21
N LEU A 33 2.42 3.04 18.55
CA LEU A 33 2.06 1.78 17.91
C LEU A 33 2.11 0.50 18.75
N ILE A 34 2.28 0.60 20.07
CA ILE A 34 1.90 -0.54 20.94
C ILE A 34 0.38 -0.85 20.77
N HIS A 35 -0.41 0.14 20.35
CA HIS A 35 -1.85 0.03 20.10
C HIS A 35 -2.28 0.25 18.63
N GLN A 36 -1.42 -0.02 17.62
CA GLN A 36 -1.89 0.17 16.23
C GLN A 36 -3.14 -0.68 15.98
N PRO A 37 -4.24 -0.10 15.46
CA PRO A 37 -5.33 -0.91 14.95
C PRO A 37 -4.78 -1.84 13.86
N LYS A 38 -5.32 -3.06 13.81
CA LYS A 38 -4.92 -4.05 12.82
C LYS A 38 -5.01 -3.44 11.42
N LEU A 39 -3.92 -3.53 10.65
CA LEU A 39 -3.85 -3.05 9.27
C LEU A 39 -5.06 -3.58 8.46
N PRO A 40 -5.57 -2.79 7.49
CA PRO A 40 -6.71 -3.21 6.68
C PRO A 40 -6.39 -4.52 5.94
N LYS A 41 -7.38 -5.44 5.92
CA LYS A 41 -7.25 -6.75 5.25
C LYS A 41 -6.78 -6.56 3.81
N GLY A 42 -5.69 -7.21 3.41
CA GLY A 42 -5.10 -7.09 2.08
C GLY A 42 -3.94 -6.09 1.96
N ALA A 43 -3.64 -5.27 2.97
CA ALA A 43 -2.41 -4.46 3.00
C ALA A 43 -1.13 -5.32 2.92
N GLU A 44 -1.20 -6.57 3.39
CA GLU A 44 -0.14 -7.58 3.24
C GLU A 44 0.24 -7.86 1.77
N LYS A 45 -0.70 -7.74 0.84
CA LYS A 45 -0.48 -7.97 -0.60
C LYS A 45 0.31 -6.85 -1.25
N LEU A 46 0.37 -5.69 -0.60
CA LEU A 46 1.18 -4.56 -1.02
C LEU A 46 2.65 -4.72 -0.62
N ARG A 47 2.96 -5.64 0.31
CA ARG A 47 4.34 -5.89 0.73
C ARG A 47 5.14 -6.46 -0.44
N LYS A 48 6.30 -5.88 -0.74
CA LYS A 48 7.31 -6.56 -1.57
C LYS A 48 7.91 -7.70 -0.75
N PHE A 49 7.47 -8.93 -1.02
CA PHE A 49 8.19 -10.13 -0.59
C PHE A 49 9.40 -10.27 -1.51
N LYS A 50 10.60 -10.12 -0.95
CA LYS A 50 11.84 -10.55 -1.61
C LYS A 50 12.03 -12.03 -1.31
#